data_AF-A0A1B0DHP4-F1
#
_entry.id   AF-A0A1B0DHP4-F1
#
_cell.length_a   1.000
_cell.length_b   1.000
_cell.length_c   1.000
_cell.angle_alpha   90.00
_cell.angle_beta   90.00
_cell.angle_gamma   90.00
#
_symmetry.space_group_name_H-M   'P 1'
#
loop_
_entity.id
_entity.type
_entity.pdbx_description
1 polymer ?
#
loop_
_entity_poly.entity_id
_entity_poly.type
_entity_poly.pdbx_seq_one_letter_code
_entity_poly.pdbx_strand_id
1 'polypeptide(L)'
;VHHARSLPLTTGGQEPNTYVKVYLKPDPTKATKRKTKVVRKNCFPSFMETLEYRMPLDFIQSRLLQVTVWSHDSLQENEFLGGVQLDLSGMNLRQEIIRWFPLEFLPRS
;
A
#
# COMPACT_ATOMS: atom_id res chain seq x y z
N VAL A 1 -2.62 8.28 1.17
CA VAL A 1 -2.74 7.50 -0.08
C VAL A 1 -3.72 8.22 -0.99
N HIS A 2 -3.22 8.79 -2.10
CA HIS A 2 -4.06 9.58 -3.01
C HIS A 2 -4.72 8.69 -4.06
N HIS A 3 -3.93 8.20 -5.03
CA HIS A 3 -4.42 7.50 -6.20
C HIS A 3 -3.55 6.29 -6.54
N ALA A 4 -4.15 5.32 -7.23
CA ALA A 4 -3.42 4.38 -8.07
C ALA A 4 -3.97 4.49 -9.51
N ARG A 5 -3.18 4.13 -10.51
CA ARG A 5 -3.55 4.24 -11.92
C ARG A 5 -3.10 3.03 -12.71
N SER A 6 -3.86 2.69 -13.75
CA SER A 6 -3.55 1.60 -14.67
C SER A 6 -3.34 0.26 -13.97
N LEU A 7 -4.19 -0.05 -12.98
CA LEU A 7 -4.18 -1.36 -12.32
C LEU A 7 -4.68 -2.44 -13.29
N PRO A 8 -4.14 -3.67 -13.21
CA PRO A 8 -4.61 -4.77 -14.04
C PRO A 8 -6.04 -5.15 -13.64
N LEU A 9 -6.77 -5.75 -14.60
CA LEU A 9 -7.99 -6.47 -14.29
C LEU A 9 -7.66 -7.65 -13.37
N THR A 10 -8.64 -8.08 -12.59
CA THR A 10 -8.53 -9.31 -11.82
C THR A 10 -8.36 -10.51 -12.74
N THR A 11 -7.96 -11.65 -12.18
CA THR A 11 -7.85 -12.92 -12.91
C THR A 11 -9.15 -13.31 -13.63
N GLY A 12 -10.31 -12.88 -13.12
CA GLY A 12 -11.63 -13.05 -13.76
C GLY A 12 -11.97 -12.02 -14.85
N GLY A 13 -11.02 -11.17 -15.26
CA GLY A 13 -11.22 -10.13 -16.27
C GLY A 13 -12.13 -8.98 -15.82
N GLN A 14 -12.29 -8.78 -14.50
CA GLN A 14 -13.13 -7.72 -13.95
C GLN A 14 -12.27 -6.58 -13.41
N GLU A 15 -12.84 -5.38 -13.32
CA GLU A 15 -12.18 -4.28 -12.62
C GLU A 15 -12.03 -4.62 -11.12
N PRO A 16 -10.87 -4.31 -10.51
CA PRO A 16 -10.59 -4.69 -9.14
C PRO A 16 -11.37 -3.86 -8.12
N ASN A 17 -11.65 -4.48 -6.97
CA ASN A 17 -12.14 -3.78 -5.78
C ASN A 17 -10.94 -3.36 -4.93
N THR A 18 -10.33 -2.25 -5.29
CA THR A 18 -8.99 -1.91 -4.84
C THR A 18 -8.93 -1.38 -3.41
N TYR A 19 -7.93 -1.81 -2.64
CA TYR A 19 -7.51 -1.18 -1.40
C TYR A 19 -6.00 -1.26 -1.22
N VAL A 20 -5.44 -0.38 -0.39
CA VAL A 20 -4.00 -0.33 -0.10
C VAL A 20 -3.75 -0.83 1.31
N LYS A 21 -2.73 -1.68 1.49
CA LYS A 21 -2.17 -2.05 2.80
C LYS A 21 -0.77 -1.46 2.93
N VAL A 22 -0.45 -0.96 4.12
CA VAL A 22 0.89 -0.48 4.45
C VAL A 22 1.43 -1.14 5.72
N TYR A 23 2.75 -1.36 5.74
CA TYR A 23 3.50 -1.89 6.87
C TYR A 23 4.83 -1.14 7.01
N LEU A 24 5.31 -0.96 8.24
CA LEU A 24 6.71 -0.58 8.52
C LEU A 24 7.50 -1.85 8.82
N LYS A 25 8.30 -2.33 7.86
CA LYS A 25 9.06 -3.58 7.99
C LYS A 25 10.45 -3.33 8.63
N PRO A 26 10.99 -4.31 9.39
CA PRO A 26 10.34 -5.56 9.82
C PRO A 26 9.21 -5.33 10.84
N ASP A 27 8.15 -6.14 10.74
CA ASP A 27 6.96 -6.07 11.60
C ASP A 27 6.49 -7.47 12.00
N PRO A 28 7.19 -8.15 12.92
CA PRO A 28 6.92 -9.55 13.26
C PRO A 28 5.52 -9.74 13.88
N THR A 29 5.03 -8.74 14.63
CA THR A 29 3.72 -8.78 15.28
C THR A 29 2.59 -8.24 14.38
N LYS A 30 2.91 -7.74 13.18
CA LYS A 30 1.96 -7.11 12.24
C LYS A 30 1.23 -5.90 12.83
N ALA A 31 1.79 -5.28 13.88
CA ALA A 31 1.17 -4.16 14.61
C ALA A 31 1.17 -2.84 13.81
N THR A 32 2.06 -2.74 12.81
CA THR A 32 2.18 -1.57 11.94
C THR A 32 1.22 -1.66 10.74
N LYS A 33 0.43 -2.73 10.61
CA LYS A 33 -0.53 -2.83 9.51
C LYS A 33 -1.53 -1.68 9.55
N ARG A 34 -1.66 -0.95 8.44
CA ARG A 34 -2.80 -0.04 8.19
C ARG A 34 -3.37 -0.35 6.80
N LYS A 35 -4.62 0.01 6.56
CA LYS A 35 -5.25 -0.13 5.24
C LYS A 35 -6.26 0.98 4.97
N THR A 36 -6.47 1.27 3.70
CA THR A 36 -7.56 2.13 3.22
C THR A 36 -8.89 1.37 3.23
N LYS A 37 -9.98 2.08 2.98
CA LYS A 37 -11.24 1.48 2.53
C LYS A 37 -11.07 0.88 1.13
N VAL A 38 -12.05 0.05 0.76
CA VAL A 38 -12.14 -0.56 -0.56
C VAL A 38 -12.87 0.39 -1.51
N VAL A 39 -12.25 0.69 -2.65
CA VAL A 39 -12.87 1.36 -3.80
C VAL A 39 -13.29 0.27 -4.78
N ARG A 40 -14.59 0.15 -5.07
CA ARG A 40 -15.12 -0.96 -5.88
C ARG A 40 -14.95 -0.70 -7.37
N LYS A 41 -14.69 -1.78 -8.14
CA LYS A 41 -14.66 -1.82 -9.61
C LYS A 41 -13.99 -0.59 -10.22
N ASN A 42 -12.67 -0.47 -10.02
CA ASN A 42 -11.95 0.70 -10.51
C ASN A 42 -10.44 0.42 -10.71
N CYS A 43 -9.97 0.53 -11.96
CA CYS A 43 -8.54 0.43 -12.32
C CYS A 43 -7.74 1.74 -12.08
N PHE A 44 -8.41 2.84 -11.76
CA PHE A 44 -7.88 4.17 -11.45
C PHE A 44 -8.43 4.71 -10.11
N PRO A 45 -8.30 3.96 -9.00
CA PRO A 45 -8.97 4.31 -7.75
C PRO A 45 -8.38 5.58 -7.13
N SER A 46 -9.27 6.40 -6.57
CA SER A 46 -8.93 7.52 -5.69
C SER A 46 -9.30 7.14 -4.26
N PHE A 47 -8.30 7.02 -3.38
CA PHE A 47 -8.50 6.67 -1.98
C PHE A 47 -8.71 7.92 -1.12
N MET A 48 -7.86 8.93 -1.32
CA MET A 48 -7.85 10.18 -0.53
C MET A 48 -7.86 9.94 0.99
N GLU A 49 -7.12 8.93 1.45
CA GLU A 49 -7.08 8.50 2.85
C GLU A 49 -5.68 8.71 3.45
N THR A 50 -5.63 9.32 4.64
CA THR A 50 -4.42 9.43 5.45
C THR A 50 -4.28 8.22 6.36
N LEU A 51 -3.15 7.52 6.27
CA LEU A 51 -2.80 6.41 7.16
C LEU A 51 -1.70 6.88 8.11
N GLU A 52 -1.95 6.80 9.42
CA GLU A 52 -1.10 7.42 10.44
C GLU A 52 -0.33 6.38 11.27
N TYR A 53 0.95 6.69 11.52
CA TYR A 53 1.82 5.99 12.47
C TYR A 53 2.16 6.90 13.65
N ARG A 54 1.63 6.57 14.83
CA ARG A 54 1.94 7.26 16.09
C ARG A 54 3.05 6.53 16.82
N MET A 55 4.27 6.67 16.31
CA MET A 55 5.48 6.02 16.83
C MET A 55 6.63 7.04 16.84
N PRO A 56 7.69 6.83 17.63
CA PRO A 56 8.86 7.71 17.62
C PRO A 56 9.46 7.84 16.21
N LEU A 57 9.92 9.04 15.85
CA LEU A 57 10.46 9.31 14.51
C LEU A 57 11.64 8.40 14.18
N ASP A 58 12.57 8.20 15.11
CA ASP A 58 13.76 7.36 14.91
C ASP A 58 13.38 5.88 14.67
N PHE A 59 12.29 5.43 15.30
CA PHE A 59 11.74 4.11 15.03
C PHE A 59 11.20 4.01 13.60
N ILE A 60 10.51 5.04 13.10
CA ILE A 60 9.95 5.04 11.73
C ILE A 60 11.08 5.17 10.69
N GLN A 61 12.05 6.05 10.94
CA GLN A 61 13.19 6.32 10.05
C GLN A 61 14.02 5.05 9.80
N SER A 62 14.10 4.12 10.74
CA SER A 62 14.84 2.86 10.61
C SER A 62 14.06 1.72 9.92
N ARG A 63 12.96 2.02 9.22
CA ARG A 63 12.06 1.01 8.62
C ARG A 63 11.99 1.11 7.09
N LEU A 64 11.58 0.00 6.49
CA LEU A 64 11.09 -0.04 5.13
C LEU A 64 9.57 0.14 5.13
N LEU A 65 9.05 1.20 4.51
CA LEU A 65 7.62 1.34 4.28
C LEU A 65 7.23 0.46 3.09
N GLN A 66 6.53 -0.64 3.36
CA GLN A 66 5.96 -1.50 2.34
C GLN A 66 4.52 -1.06 2.06
N VAL A 67 4.23 -0.69 0.81
CA VAL A 67 2.91 -0.30 0.32
C VAL A 67 2.46 -1.31 -0.72
N THR A 68 1.30 -1.91 -0.54
CA THR A 68 0.78 -2.95 -1.46
C THR A 68 -0.66 -2.68 -1.83
N VAL A 69 -1.00 -2.90 -3.09
CA VAL A 69 -2.32 -2.72 -3.67
C VAL A 69 -2.95 -4.10 -3.87
N TRP A 70 -4.22 -4.23 -3.48
CA TRP A 70 -4.95 -5.50 -3.50
C TRP A 70 -6.35 -5.31 -4.07
N SER A 71 -6.86 -6.32 -4.76
CA SER A 71 -8.28 -6.45 -5.08
C SER A 71 -8.97 -7.25 -3.98
N HIS A 72 -10.07 -6.72 -3.44
CA HIS A 72 -10.90 -7.42 -2.48
C HIS A 72 -11.94 -8.30 -3.17
N ASP A 73 -11.98 -9.57 -2.77
CA ASP A 73 -13.04 -10.50 -3.11
C ASP A 73 -13.65 -11.06 -1.81
N SER A 74 -14.98 -11.16 -1.75
CA SER A 74 -15.70 -11.68 -0.58
C SER A 74 -15.86 -13.21 -0.61
N LEU A 75 -15.72 -13.82 -1.78
CA LEU A 75 -15.88 -15.26 -2.01
C LEU A 75 -14.54 -15.97 -2.26
N GLN A 76 -13.52 -15.23 -2.73
CA GLN A 76 -12.19 -15.75 -3.05
C GLN A 76 -11.09 -15.06 -2.24
N GLU A 77 -9.84 -15.53 -2.39
CA GLU A 77 -8.69 -14.83 -1.84
C GLU A 77 -8.52 -13.45 -2.49
N ASN A 78 -8.02 -12.50 -1.70
CA ASN A 78 -7.70 -11.17 -2.23
C ASN A 78 -6.53 -11.25 -3.21
N GLU A 79 -6.70 -10.67 -4.40
CA GLU A 79 -5.68 -10.66 -5.44
C GLU A 79 -4.65 -9.55 -5.20
N PHE A 80 -3.37 -9.86 -5.38
CA PHE A 80 -2.30 -8.87 -5.28
C PHE A 80 -2.12 -8.16 -6.62
N LEU A 81 -2.12 -6.82 -6.61
CA LEU A 81 -2.07 -6.00 -7.83
C LEU A 81 -0.72 -5.29 -8.00
N GLY A 82 0.20 -5.43 -7.05
CA GLY A 82 1.51 -4.78 -7.05
C GLY A 82 1.81 -4.04 -5.76
N GLY A 83 3.07 -3.65 -5.58
CA GLY A 83 3.49 -2.88 -4.41
C GLY A 83 4.82 -2.19 -4.60
N VAL A 84 5.23 -1.42 -3.61
CA VAL A 84 6.52 -0.74 -3.55
C VAL A 84 7.06 -0.83 -2.12
N GLN A 85 8.39 -0.89 -1.99
CA GLN A 85 9.08 -0.73 -0.72
C GLN A 85 9.93 0.54 -0.77
N LEU A 86 9.78 1.37 0.26
CA LEU A 86 10.50 2.62 0.41
C LEU A 86 11.40 2.53 1.63
N ASP A 87 12.71 2.65 1.43
CA ASP A 87 13.65 2.79 2.53
C ASP A 87 13.53 4.20 3.12
N LEU A 88 13.02 4.27 4.35
CA LEU A 88 12.80 5.55 5.02
C LEU A 88 14.10 6.13 5.58
N SER A 89 15.18 5.35 5.71
CA SER A 89 16.42 5.78 6.37
C SER A 89 17.06 6.98 5.70
N GLY A 90 17.01 7.05 4.37
CA GLY A 90 17.53 8.15 3.56
C GLY A 90 16.52 9.28 3.27
N MET A 91 15.29 9.20 3.78
CA MET A 91 14.24 10.17 3.48
C MET A 91 14.14 11.25 4.57
N ASN A 92 13.93 12.51 4.18
CA ASN A 92 13.62 13.56 5.15
C ASN A 92 12.13 13.52 5.54
N LEU A 93 11.80 12.76 6.59
CA LEU A 93 10.41 12.55 7.04
C LEU A 93 9.77 13.78 7.70
N ARG A 94 10.50 14.89 7.86
CA ARG A 94 9.96 16.17 8.36
C ARG A 94 9.39 17.04 7.25
N GLN A 95 9.65 16.68 5.99
CA GLN A 95 9.13 17.36 4.81
C GLN A 95 8.03 16.50 4.18
N GLU A 96 7.02 17.16 3.64
CA GLU A 96 6.00 16.47 2.85
C GLU A 96 6.61 15.96 1.55
N ILE A 97 6.42 14.66 1.27
CA ILE A 97 6.88 14.02 0.03
C ILE A 97 5.64 13.60 -0.76
N ILE A 98 5.42 14.26 -1.89
CA ILE A 98 4.36 13.91 -2.84
C ILE A 98 5.01 13.41 -4.12
N ARG A 99 4.89 12.10 -4.39
CA ARG A 99 5.51 11.46 -5.56
C ARG A 99 4.71 10.24 -6.03
N TRP A 100 4.77 9.97 -7.33
CA TRP A 100 4.37 8.69 -7.91
C TRP A 100 5.46 7.63 -7.75
N PHE A 101 5.06 6.42 -7.38
CA PHE A 101 5.95 5.27 -7.30
C PHE A 101 5.42 4.17 -8.23
N PRO A 102 6.28 3.55 -9.06
CA PRO A 102 5.88 2.41 -9.86
C PRO A 102 5.50 1.23 -8.95
N LEU A 103 4.48 0.47 -9.34
CA LEU A 103 4.13 -0.77 -8.66
C LEU A 103 4.92 -1.91 -9.27
N GLU A 104 5.55 -2.70 -8.41
CA GLU A 104 6.36 -3.84 -8.76
C GLU A 104 5.78 -5.11 -8.15
N PHE A 105 6.24 -6.26 -8.65
CA PHE A 105 6.00 -7.52 -7.98
C PHE A 105 6.86 -7.59 -6.73
N LEU A 106 6.22 -7.64 -5.55
CA LEU A 106 6.93 -7.85 -4.29
C LEU A 106 6.78 -9.31 -3.86
N PRO A 107 7.88 -10.04 -3.63
CA PRO A 107 7.80 -11.40 -3.11
C PRO A 107 7.11 -11.38 -1.73
N ARG A 108 6.23 -12.36 -1.50
CA ARG A 108 5.60 -12.55 -0.19
C ARG A 108 6.70 -13.00 0.79
N SER A 109 7.01 -12.15 1.76
CA SER A 109 7.87 -12.46 2.93
C SER A 109 7.09 -13.20 4.01
#